data_AF-A0A3B8Y0S4-F1
#
_entry.id   AF-A0A3B8Y0S4-F1
#
_cell.length_a   1.000
_cell.length_b   1.000
_cell.length_c   1.000
_cell.angle_alpha   90.00
_cell.angle_beta   90.00
_cell.angle_gamma   90.00
#
_symmetry.space_group_name_H-M   'P 1'
#
loop_
_entity.id
_entity.type
_entity.pdbx_description
1 polymer ?
#
loop_
_entity_poly.entity_id
_entity_poly.type
_entity_poly.pdbx_seq_one_letter_code
_entity_poly.pdbx_strand_id
1 'polypeptide(L)'
;MVQSNHKILLPTGAELPNSDDTPVDNENQNFIPNLLLFLLKFYWKQRNDWFFGVDMAVYHTTGISPFVPIVPDGFLSLGVERFKGDTLRVRIINNII
;
A
#
# COMPACT_ATOMS: atom_id res chain seq x y z
N MET A 1 8.48 -36.59 5.59
CA MET A 1 9.44 -36.19 4.53
C MET A 1 8.66 -35.99 3.26
N VAL A 2 8.47 -34.74 2.83
CA VAL A 2 7.67 -34.40 1.64
C VAL A 2 8.57 -34.61 0.41
N GLN A 3 8.20 -35.56 -0.46
CA GLN A 3 8.88 -35.76 -1.73
C GLN A 3 8.56 -34.58 -2.66
N SER A 4 9.57 -33.77 -2.98
CA SER A 4 9.47 -32.72 -4.00
C SER A 4 9.40 -33.38 -5.37
N ASN A 5 8.22 -33.37 -5.97
CA ASN A 5 8.01 -33.85 -7.34
C ASN A 5 8.71 -32.87 -8.31
N HIS A 6 9.96 -33.17 -8.66
CA HIS A 6 10.82 -32.37 -9.54
C HIS A 6 10.37 -32.48 -11.01
N LYS A 7 9.22 -31.92 -11.33
CA LYS A 7 8.82 -31.58 -12.71
C LYS A 7 7.70 -30.54 -12.75
N ILE A 8 7.82 -29.50 -11.93
CA ILE A 8 7.15 -28.25 -12.27
C ILE A 8 8.01 -27.65 -13.38
N LEU A 9 7.56 -27.81 -14.63
CA LEU A 9 8.09 -27.06 -15.76
C LEU A 9 7.93 -25.58 -15.41
N LEU A 10 9.05 -24.88 -15.21
CA LEU A 10 9.02 -23.44 -15.09
C LEU A 10 8.51 -22.88 -16.42
N PRO A 11 7.60 -21.89 -16.40
CA PRO A 11 7.08 -21.29 -17.61
C PRO A 11 8.24 -20.78 -18.47
N THR A 12 8.20 -21.09 -19.75
CA THR A 12 9.10 -20.51 -20.74
C THR A 12 8.85 -19.01 -20.86
N GLY A 13 9.81 -18.25 -21.41
CA GLY A 13 9.66 -16.79 -21.53
C GLY A 13 8.41 -16.34 -22.30
N ALA A 14 7.88 -17.19 -23.19
CA ALA A 14 6.63 -16.95 -23.92
C ALA A 14 5.35 -17.27 -23.12
N GLU A 15 5.47 -18.01 -22.02
CA GLU A 15 4.38 -18.38 -21.10
C GLU A 15 4.31 -17.46 -19.88
N LEU A 16 5.34 -16.62 -19.68
CA LEU A 16 5.30 -15.57 -18.67
C LEU A 16 4.29 -14.49 -19.10
N PRO A 17 3.50 -13.93 -18.16
CA PRO A 17 2.71 -12.75 -18.45
C PRO A 17 3.64 -11.65 -18.96
N ASN A 18 3.48 -11.27 -20.22
CA ASN A 18 4.21 -10.13 -20.75
C ASN A 18 3.62 -8.88 -20.10
N SER A 19 4.48 -7.99 -19.60
CA SER A 19 4.05 -6.63 -19.30
C SER A 19 3.53 -6.05 -20.61
N ASP A 20 2.44 -5.28 -20.59
CA ASP A 20 1.95 -4.60 -21.79
C ASP A 20 2.87 -3.44 -22.25
N ASP A 21 4.09 -3.39 -21.70
CA ASP A 21 5.12 -2.35 -21.84
C ASP A 21 4.58 -0.92 -21.66
N THR A 22 3.39 -0.77 -21.08
CA THR A 22 2.87 0.54 -20.72
C THR A 22 3.58 0.98 -19.44
N PRO A 23 4.09 2.22 -19.38
CA PRO A 23 4.61 2.76 -18.12
C PRO A 23 3.52 2.64 -17.06
N VAL A 24 3.80 1.87 -16.01
CA VAL A 24 2.89 1.65 -14.89
C VAL A 24 2.55 2.98 -14.20
N ASP A 25 3.44 3.97 -14.34
CA ASP A 25 3.30 5.33 -13.84
C ASP A 25 2.97 6.32 -14.96
N ASN A 26 1.88 7.07 -14.78
CA ASN A 26 1.60 8.30 -15.50
C ASN A 26 1.63 9.50 -14.55
N GLU A 27 1.76 10.71 -15.10
CA GLU A 27 1.79 11.94 -14.29
C GLU A 27 0.55 12.09 -13.38
N ASN A 28 -0.60 11.54 -13.80
CA ASN A 28 -1.84 11.62 -13.04
C ASN A 28 -1.83 10.75 -11.78
N GLN A 29 -1.19 9.57 -11.81
CA GLN A 29 -1.02 8.70 -10.63
C GLN A 29 -0.22 9.40 -9.53
N ASN A 30 0.71 10.28 -9.88
CA ASN A 30 1.40 11.12 -8.91
C ASN A 30 0.59 12.38 -8.54
N PHE A 31 -0.05 13.01 -9.52
CA PHE A 31 -0.75 14.28 -9.32
C PHE A 31 -1.97 14.14 -8.42
N ILE A 32 -2.83 13.15 -8.67
CA ILE A 32 -4.12 13.01 -7.98
C ILE A 32 -3.93 12.77 -6.47
N PRO A 33 -3.09 11.83 -6.00
CA PRO A 33 -2.90 11.62 -4.56
C PRO A 33 -2.26 12.83 -3.87
N ASN A 34 -1.32 13.51 -4.53
CA ASN A 34 -0.71 14.71 -3.96
C ASN A 34 -1.69 15.90 -3.87
N LEU A 35 -2.55 16.08 -4.87
CA LEU A 35 -3.62 17.07 -4.82
C LEU A 35 -4.60 16.76 -3.68
N LEU A 36 -4.98 15.50 -3.51
CA LEU A 36 -5.83 15.07 -2.40
C LEU A 36 -5.15 15.33 -1.06
N LEU A 37 -3.87 14.97 -0.90
CA LEU A 37 -3.11 15.25 0.32
C LEU A 37 -3.08 16.75 0.65
N PHE A 38 -2.91 17.61 -0.37
CA PHE A 38 -2.97 19.06 -0.21
C PHE A 38 -4.34 19.52 0.30
N LEU A 39 -5.44 19.05 -0.32
CA LEU A 39 -6.80 19.38 0.09
C LEU A 39 -7.10 18.91 1.51
N LEU A 40 -6.69 17.68 1.86
CA LEU A 40 -6.85 17.15 3.21
C LEU A 40 -6.10 18.03 4.22
N LYS A 41 -4.83 18.38 3.97
CA LYS A 41 -4.10 19.31 4.84
C LYS A 41 -4.75 20.69 4.94
N PHE A 42 -5.35 21.17 3.86
CA PHE A 42 -6.00 22.48 3.81
C PHE A 42 -7.28 22.52 4.66
N TYR A 43 -8.15 21.51 4.54
CA TYR A 43 -9.42 21.44 5.25
C TYR A 43 -9.29 20.88 6.68
N TRP A 44 -8.37 19.95 6.91
CA TRP A 44 -8.19 19.24 8.18
C TRP A 44 -7.01 19.74 9.01
N LYS A 45 -6.75 21.06 8.98
CA LYS A 45 -5.65 21.69 9.73
C LYS A 45 -5.65 21.39 11.23
N GLN A 46 -6.84 21.25 11.82
CA GLN A 46 -7.02 21.04 13.26
C GLN A 46 -7.19 19.55 13.61
N ARG A 47 -7.35 18.69 12.61
CA ARG A 47 -7.61 17.27 12.79
C ARG A 47 -6.29 16.50 12.69
N ASN A 48 -5.96 15.73 13.73
CA ASN A 48 -4.69 15.01 13.83
C ASN A 48 -4.84 13.48 13.75
N ASP A 49 -6.07 12.95 13.77
CA ASP A 49 -6.40 11.52 13.79
C ASP A 49 -6.58 10.92 12.39
N TRP A 50 -5.71 11.27 11.43
CA TRP A 50 -5.78 10.71 10.08
C TRP A 50 -4.40 10.46 9.48
N PHE A 51 -4.35 9.53 8.52
CA PHE A 51 -3.17 9.21 7.73
C PHE A 51 -3.55 9.01 6.28
N PHE A 52 -2.77 9.61 5.39
CA PHE A 52 -2.88 9.38 3.95
C PHE A 52 -1.57 8.78 3.45
N GLY A 53 -1.65 7.58 2.87
CA GLY A 53 -0.54 6.85 2.29
C GLY A 53 -0.69 6.73 0.78
N VAL A 54 0.44 6.70 0.07
CA VAL A 54 0.55 6.60 -1.39
C VAL A 54 1.64 5.56 -1.66
N ASP A 55 1.41 4.63 -2.58
CA ASP A 55 2.33 3.53 -2.92
C ASP A 55 2.82 2.72 -1.71
N MET A 56 1.93 2.52 -0.74
CA MET A 56 2.24 1.87 0.54
C MET A 56 1.50 0.55 0.70
N ALA A 57 2.23 -0.49 1.11
CA ALA A 57 1.67 -1.79 1.41
C ALA A 57 0.72 -1.74 2.61
N VAL A 58 -0.50 -2.23 2.40
CA VAL A 58 -1.53 -2.39 3.43
C VAL A 58 -1.77 -3.88 3.65
N TYR A 59 -1.47 -4.34 4.86
CA TYR A 59 -1.80 -5.70 5.31
C TYR A 59 -3.17 -5.68 5.98
N HIS A 60 -4.05 -6.60 5.62
CA HIS A 60 -5.39 -6.68 6.19
C HIS A 60 -5.86 -8.14 6.32
N THR A 61 -6.62 -8.41 7.38
CA THR A 61 -7.08 -9.75 7.75
C THR A 61 -8.16 -10.30 6.82
N THR A 62 -8.87 -9.44 6.08
CA THR A 62 -9.92 -9.87 5.14
C THR A 62 -9.43 -10.06 3.70
N GLY A 63 -8.12 -9.94 3.45
CA GLY A 63 -7.55 -10.20 2.12
C GLY A 63 -7.55 -11.68 1.77
N ILE A 64 -7.18 -12.01 0.52
CA ILE A 64 -6.97 -13.39 0.06
C ILE A 64 -5.95 -14.10 0.97
N SER A 65 -4.97 -13.36 1.46
CA SER A 65 -4.00 -13.82 2.45
C SER A 65 -3.55 -12.64 3.31
N PRO A 66 -3.50 -12.77 4.65
CA PRO A 66 -2.98 -11.72 5.53
C PRO A 66 -1.45 -11.50 5.36
N PHE A 67 -0.78 -12.39 4.61
CA PHE A 67 0.65 -12.27 4.29
C PHE A 67 0.91 -11.58 2.96
N VAL A 68 -0.12 -11.32 2.16
CA VAL A 68 0.00 -10.65 0.86
C VAL A 68 -0.62 -9.25 1.01
N PRO A 69 0.19 -8.19 1.03
CA PRO A 69 -0.34 -6.84 1.16
C PRO A 69 -1.03 -6.41 -0.14
N ILE A 70 -1.98 -5.49 -0.01
CA ILE A 70 -2.52 -4.72 -1.13
C ILE A 70 -1.69 -3.45 -1.23
N VAL A 71 -1.31 -3.05 -2.45
CA VAL A 71 -0.59 -1.79 -2.71
C VAL A 71 -1.50 -0.90 -3.56
N PRO A 72 -2.33 -0.05 -2.93
CA PRO A 72 -3.15 0.90 -3.66
C PRO A 72 -2.33 2.14 -4.08
N ASP A 73 -2.76 2.82 -5.14
CA ASP A 73 -2.22 4.13 -5.55
C ASP A 73 -2.40 5.19 -4.44
N GLY A 74 -3.38 5.01 -3.55
CA GLY A 74 -3.51 5.81 -2.34
C GLY A 74 -4.64 5.35 -1.42
N PHE A 75 -4.48 5.60 -0.11
CA PHE A 75 -5.52 5.29 0.88
C PHE A 75 -5.56 6.33 2.00
N LEU A 76 -6.75 6.50 2.57
CA LEU A 76 -7.00 7.37 3.71
C LEU A 76 -7.49 6.53 4.90
N SER A 77 -6.78 6.65 6.02
CA SER A 77 -7.17 6.04 7.29
C SER A 77 -7.53 7.14 8.29
N LEU A 78 -8.61 6.93 9.05
CA LEU A 78 -9.18 7.87 10.01
C LEU A 78 -9.20 7.24 11.41
N GLY A 79 -9.25 8.07 12.45
CA GLY A 79 -9.21 7.61 13.84
C GLY A 79 -7.85 7.03 14.24
N VAL A 80 -6.79 7.37 13.50
CA VAL A 80 -5.47 6.77 13.70
C VAL A 80 -4.73 7.47 14.82
N GLU A 81 -4.12 6.69 15.71
CA GLU A 81 -3.35 7.27 16.82
C GLU A 81 -1.93 7.59 16.37
N ARG A 82 -1.51 8.85 16.57
CA ARG A 82 -0.17 9.31 16.24
C ARG A 82 0.74 9.12 17.44
N PHE A 83 1.60 8.10 17.37
CA PHE A 83 2.65 7.91 18.36
C PHE A 83 3.91 8.67 17.93
N LYS A 84 4.24 9.72 18.67
CA LYS A 84 5.51 10.43 18.57
C LYS A 84 6.30 10.15 19.85
N GLY A 85 7.09 9.07 19.85
CA GLY A 85 8.06 8.84 20.93
C GLY A 85 9.23 9.81 20.81
N ASP A 86 9.87 10.16 21.93
CA ASP A 86 10.98 11.13 21.98
C ASP A 86 12.19 10.74 21.10
N THR A 87 12.33 9.47 20.76
CA THR A 87 13.42 8.91 19.93
C THR A 87 12.93 8.11 18.72
N LEU A 88 11.62 8.01 18.50
CA LEU A 88 11.04 7.20 17.43
C LEU A 88 10.52 8.06 16.29
N ARG A 89 10.72 7.61 15.05
CA ARG A 89 10.01 8.16 13.89
C ARG A 89 8.51 8.06 14.15
N VAL A 90 7.74 9.07 13.72
CA VAL A 90 6.27 9.09 13.88
C VAL A 90 5.70 7.78 13.35
N ARG A 91 5.04 7.02 14.24
CA ARG A 91 4.32 5.80 13.89
C ARG A 91 2.83 6.08 13.95
N ILE A 92 2.13 5.47 13.02
CA ILE A 92 0.69 5.54 12.92
C ILE A 92 0.21 4.13 13.18
N ILE A 93 -0.47 3.94 14.32
CA ILE A 93 -1.06 2.65 14.67
C ILE A 93 -2.51 2.70 14.22
N ASN A 94 -2.78 1.94 13.16
CA ASN A 94 -4.14 1.69 12.70
C ASN A 94 -4.62 0.42 13.41
N ASN A 95 -5.56 0.57 14.35
CA ASN A 95 -6.31 -0.57 14.90
C ASN A 95 -7.38 -1.02 13.89
N ILE A 96 -6.95 -1.40 12.68
CA ILE A 96 -7.81 -2.13 11.75
C ILE A 96 -7.56 -3.61 12.04
N ILE A 97 -8.34 -4.15 13.00
CA ILE A 97 -8.54 -5.59 13.20
C ILE A 97 -10.04 -5.81 13.14
#